data_AF-A0A820MRF1-F1
#
_entry.id   AF-A0A820MRF1-F1
#
_cell.length_a   1.000
_cell.length_b   1.000
_cell.length_c   1.000
_cell.angle_alpha   90.00
_cell.angle_beta   90.00
_cell.angle_gamma   90.00
#
_symmetry.space_group_name_H-M   'P 1'
#
loop_
_entity.id
_entity.type
_entity.pdbx_description
1 polymer ?
#
loop_
_entity_poly.entity_id
_entity_poly.type
_entity_poly.pdbx_seq_one_letter_code
_entity_poly.pdbx_strand_id
1 'polypeptide(L)'
;VPNEDEVDFACEFVETFIYPELELLNEKCSKMSKEERLRSLTLVHYMSIGCLRMVPRIDSKEIENLVPSVAPYGSKFQAQYSIYAKQPKFKENLRMRLLTDIGKLLDILVENHSDDASSMKTALKVCFRFLL
;
A
#
# COMPACT_ATOMS: atom_id res chain seq x y z
N VAL A 1 -8.69 1.19 -22.07
CA VAL A 1 -7.70 0.24 -21.51
C VAL A 1 -6.36 0.93 -21.65
N PRO A 2 -5.54 1.00 -20.59
CA PRO A 2 -4.23 1.65 -20.69
C PRO A 2 -3.39 1.06 -21.81
N ASN A 3 -2.60 1.88 -22.50
CA ASN A 3 -1.58 1.44 -23.45
C ASN A 3 -0.25 1.13 -22.73
N GLU A 4 0.77 0.67 -23.47
CA GLU A 4 2.07 0.29 -22.87
C GLU A 4 2.82 1.49 -22.26
N ASP A 5 2.78 2.65 -22.91
CA ASP A 5 3.41 3.89 -22.40
C ASP A 5 2.76 4.37 -21.10
N GLU A 6 1.43 4.32 -21.02
CA GLU A 6 0.67 4.66 -19.81
C GLU A 6 0.95 3.68 -18.66
N VAL A 7 1.20 2.40 -19.00
CA VAL A 7 1.63 1.39 -18.04
C VAL A 7 3.04 1.68 -17.53
N ASP A 8 3.98 2.01 -18.41
CA ASP A 8 5.37 2.32 -18.05
C ASP A 8 5.46 3.57 -17.18
N PHE A 9 4.79 4.66 -17.60
CA PHE A 9 4.72 5.89 -16.83
C PHE A 9 4.21 5.64 -15.41
N ALA A 10 3.16 4.84 -15.27
CA ALA A 10 2.57 4.60 -13.97
C ALA A 10 3.41 3.61 -13.12
N CYS A 11 4.24 2.76 -13.73
CA CYS A 11 5.28 2.02 -13.01
C CYS A 11 6.39 2.95 -12.52
N GLU A 12 6.89 3.85 -13.36
CA GLU A 12 7.87 4.88 -12.99
C GLU A 12 7.34 5.77 -11.86
N PHE A 13 6.05 6.11 -11.89
CA PHE A 13 5.39 6.87 -10.83
C PHE A 13 5.46 6.17 -9.47
N VAL A 14 5.19 4.85 -9.45
CA VAL A 14 5.31 4.05 -8.21
C VAL A 14 6.74 4.07 -7.70
N GLU A 15 7.71 3.88 -8.59
CA GLU A 15 9.13 3.85 -8.23
C GLU A 15 9.65 5.19 -7.72
N THR A 16 9.19 6.29 -8.34
CA THR A 16 9.66 7.64 -8.05
C THR A 16 9.00 8.25 -6.82
N PHE A 17 7.73 7.91 -6.54
CA PHE A 17 6.96 8.61 -5.51
C PHE A 17 6.46 7.70 -4.40
N ILE A 18 5.96 6.49 -4.71
CA ILE A 18 5.38 5.63 -3.67
C ILE A 18 6.46 4.95 -2.83
N TYR A 19 7.44 4.28 -3.46
CA TYR A 19 8.48 3.59 -2.69
C TYR A 19 9.28 4.53 -1.78
N PRO A 20 9.75 5.71 -2.24
CA PRO A 20 10.51 6.61 -1.37
C PRO A 20 9.69 7.12 -0.20
N GLU A 21 8.39 7.38 -0.37
CA GLU A 21 7.53 7.84 0.72
C GLU A 21 7.28 6.73 1.75
N LEU A 22 7.18 5.47 1.30
CA LEU A 22 7.08 4.32 2.20
C LEU A 22 8.38 4.07 2.97
N GLU A 23 9.53 4.15 2.30
CA GLU A 23 10.84 4.05 2.96
C GLU A 23 11.00 5.16 3.99
N LEU A 24 10.65 6.39 3.63
CA LEU A 24 10.68 7.54 4.53
C LEU A 24 9.82 7.30 5.79
N LEU A 25 8.59 6.80 5.62
CA LEU A 25 7.71 6.46 6.75
C LEU A 25 8.30 5.35 7.62
N ASN A 26 8.79 4.25 7.03
CA ASN A 26 9.37 3.15 7.79
C ASN A 26 10.61 3.58 8.60
N GLU A 27 11.47 4.41 8.02
CA GLU A 27 12.74 4.79 8.66
C GLU A 27 12.56 5.90 9.70
N LYS A 28 11.60 6.81 9.49
CA LYS A 28 11.54 8.07 10.24
C LYS A 28 10.22 8.32 10.97
N CYS A 29 9.21 7.46 10.88
CA CYS A 29 7.89 7.70 11.50
C CYS A 29 7.97 8.15 12.98
N SER A 30 8.80 7.49 13.79
CA SER A 30 8.96 7.78 15.21
C SER A 30 9.61 9.14 15.50
N LYS A 31 10.34 9.69 14.53
CA LYS A 31 11.03 10.99 14.62
C LYS A 31 10.26 12.12 13.92
N MET A 32 9.27 11.78 13.10
CA MET A 32 8.42 12.76 12.43
C MET A 32 7.47 13.45 13.42
N SER A 33 7.21 14.73 13.16
CA SER A 33 6.05 15.39 13.73
C SER A 33 4.75 14.74 13.29
N LYS A 34 3.67 15.00 14.03
CA LYS A 34 2.32 14.53 13.70
C LYS A 34 1.89 15.00 12.30
N GLU A 35 2.18 16.24 11.95
CA GLU A 35 1.84 16.86 10.68
C GLU A 35 2.61 16.23 9.51
N GLU A 36 3.92 16.02 9.67
CA GLU A 36 4.76 15.38 8.65
C GLU A 36 4.29 13.96 8.38
N ARG A 37 4.05 13.19 9.44
CA ARG A 37 3.59 11.81 9.33
C ARG A 37 2.23 11.72 8.66
N LEU A 38 1.28 12.56 9.08
CA LEU A 38 -0.05 12.59 8.48
C LEU A 38 0.02 12.98 7.00
N ARG A 39 0.88 13.96 6.64
CA ARG A 39 1.10 14.36 5.25
C ARG A 39 1.64 13.19 4.43
N SER A 40 2.68 12.52 4.90
CA SER A 40 3.30 11.37 4.22
C SER A 40 2.31 10.22 4.03
N LEU A 41 1.56 9.87 5.08
CA LEU A 41 0.48 8.87 5.01
C LEU A 41 -0.63 9.26 4.02
N THR A 42 -0.97 10.55 3.97
CA THR A 42 -1.97 11.06 3.05
C THR A 42 -1.51 10.97 1.59
N LEU A 43 -0.24 11.26 1.32
CA LEU A 43 0.37 11.08 -0.01
C LEU A 43 0.30 9.61 -0.43
N VAL A 44 0.79 8.71 0.43
CA VAL A 44 0.71 7.26 0.19
C VAL A 44 -0.73 6.84 -0.09
N HIS A 45 -1.70 7.31 0.70
CA HIS A 45 -3.11 6.99 0.50
C HIS A 45 -3.65 7.41 -0.87
N TYR A 46 -3.41 8.63 -1.30
CA TYR A 46 -3.92 9.11 -2.59
C TYR A 46 -3.22 8.45 -3.79
N MET A 47 -1.90 8.28 -3.72
CA MET A 47 -1.14 7.58 -4.76
C MET A 47 -1.62 6.12 -4.88
N SER A 48 -1.84 5.46 -3.73
CA SER A 48 -2.38 4.11 -3.65
C SER A 48 -3.74 3.96 -4.30
N ILE A 49 -4.65 4.93 -4.12
CA ILE A 49 -5.96 4.92 -4.76
C ILE A 49 -5.85 4.91 -6.29
N GLY A 50 -4.91 5.70 -6.84
CA GLY A 50 -4.69 5.80 -8.29
C GLY A 50 -4.11 4.52 -8.88
N CYS A 51 -3.14 3.91 -8.20
CA CYS A 51 -2.39 2.78 -8.73
C CYS A 51 -3.04 1.41 -8.49
N LEU A 52 -4.08 1.32 -7.64
CA LEU A 52 -4.66 0.04 -7.18
C LEU A 52 -5.01 -0.94 -8.32
N ARG A 53 -5.54 -0.43 -9.45
CA ARG A 53 -5.96 -1.27 -10.59
C ARG A 53 -4.81 -1.83 -11.41
N MET A 54 -3.60 -1.33 -11.18
CA MET A 54 -2.38 -1.78 -11.85
C MET A 54 -1.66 -2.88 -11.09
N VAL A 55 -1.72 -2.81 -9.76
CA VAL A 55 -0.98 -3.73 -8.90
C VAL A 55 -1.51 -5.15 -9.07
N PRO A 56 -0.66 -6.19 -9.11
CA PRO A 56 -1.09 -7.59 -9.09
C PRO A 56 -1.78 -7.95 -7.78
N ARG A 57 -2.77 -8.86 -7.86
CA ARG A 57 -3.44 -9.39 -6.67
C ARG A 57 -2.42 -10.03 -5.73
N ILE A 58 -2.73 -10.06 -4.44
CA ILE A 58 -1.92 -10.84 -3.49
C ILE A 58 -2.24 -12.31 -3.74
N ASP A 59 -1.22 -13.17 -3.79
CA ASP A 59 -1.47 -14.59 -3.93
C ASP A 59 -2.11 -15.14 -2.64
N SER A 60 -3.12 -15.99 -2.81
CA SER A 60 -3.91 -16.60 -1.74
C SER A 60 -3.04 -17.26 -0.65
N LYS A 61 -1.94 -17.92 -1.03
CA LYS A 61 -1.01 -18.56 -0.09
C LYS A 61 -0.30 -17.57 0.84
N GLU A 62 -0.03 -16.35 0.38
CA GLU A 62 0.59 -15.31 1.19
C GLU A 62 -0.42 -14.71 2.18
N ILE A 63 -1.68 -14.58 1.76
CA ILE A 63 -2.79 -14.14 2.64
C ILE A 63 -3.08 -15.19 3.72
N GLU A 64 -3.11 -16.47 3.36
CA GLU A 64 -3.33 -17.59 4.29
C GLU A 64 -2.29 -17.61 5.43
N ASN A 65 -1.04 -17.24 5.13
CA ASN A 65 0.02 -17.12 6.14
C ASN A 65 -0.12 -15.88 7.04
N LEU A 66 -0.79 -14.82 6.56
CA LEU A 66 -0.96 -13.56 7.30
C LEU A 66 -2.20 -13.56 8.20
N VAL A 67 -3.27 -14.26 7.84
CA VAL A 67 -4.54 -14.23 8.59
C VAL A 67 -5.21 -15.61 8.61
N PRO A 68 -5.04 -16.41 9.69
CA PRO A 68 -5.46 -17.83 9.71
C PRO A 68 -6.97 -18.10 9.71
N SER A 69 -7.86 -17.09 9.82
CA SER A 69 -9.30 -17.36 10.04
C SER A 69 -10.29 -16.35 9.48
N VAL A 70 -9.86 -15.37 8.68
CA VAL A 70 -10.82 -14.45 8.06
C VAL A 70 -11.24 -15.05 6.72
N ALA A 71 -12.55 -15.26 6.56
CA ALA A 71 -13.28 -15.77 5.40
C ALA A 71 -12.58 -15.46 4.06
N PRO A 72 -12.72 -16.29 3.01
CA PRO A 72 -11.97 -16.14 1.77
C PRO A 72 -12.26 -14.75 1.17
N TYR A 73 -11.42 -13.77 1.51
CA TYR A 73 -11.17 -12.54 0.79
C TYR A 73 -10.48 -12.92 -0.52
N GLY A 74 -10.98 -13.95 -1.19
CA GLY A 74 -10.62 -14.28 -2.54
C GLY A 74 -11.04 -13.08 -3.35
N SER A 75 -10.06 -12.33 -3.86
CA SER A 75 -9.80 -12.10 -5.29
C SER A 75 -10.97 -11.68 -6.20
N LYS A 76 -12.22 -11.65 -5.74
CA LYS A 76 -13.45 -11.35 -6.46
C LYS A 76 -13.71 -9.85 -6.54
N PHE A 77 -13.17 -9.06 -5.62
CA PHE A 77 -13.33 -7.60 -5.60
C PHE A 77 -12.09 -6.82 -6.06
N GLN A 78 -10.93 -7.47 -6.12
CA GLN A 78 -9.69 -6.85 -6.60
C GLN A 78 -9.68 -6.80 -8.14
N ALA A 79 -10.21 -5.73 -8.71
CA ALA A 79 -10.16 -5.50 -10.15
C ALA A 79 -8.74 -5.10 -10.58
N GLN A 80 -8.12 -5.91 -11.44
CA GLN A 80 -6.86 -5.60 -12.13
C GLN A 80 -7.15 -5.49 -13.63
N TYR A 81 -6.57 -4.51 -14.31
CA TYR A 81 -6.67 -4.50 -15.78
C TYR A 81 -5.83 -5.65 -16.36
N SER A 82 -6.37 -6.35 -17.37
CA SER A 82 -5.74 -7.51 -17.99
C SER A 82 -4.35 -7.24 -18.57
N ILE A 83 -4.05 -5.99 -18.92
CA ILE A 83 -2.72 -5.57 -19.37
C ILE A 83 -1.63 -5.73 -18.29
N TYR A 84 -1.99 -5.59 -17.01
CA TYR A 84 -1.07 -5.77 -15.89
C TYR A 84 -0.93 -7.23 -15.43
N ALA A 85 -1.75 -8.15 -15.95
CA ALA A 85 -1.62 -9.57 -15.66
C ALA A 85 -0.51 -10.25 -16.49
N LYS A 86 -0.05 -9.59 -17.57
CA LYS A 86 0.86 -10.19 -18.55
C LYS A 86 2.33 -9.94 -18.27
N GLN A 87 2.70 -8.96 -17.43
CA GLN A 87 4.08 -8.71 -17.04
C GLN A 87 4.18 -8.10 -15.63
N PRO A 88 5.01 -8.65 -14.72
CA PRO A 88 5.37 -7.95 -13.50
C PRO A 88 6.39 -6.86 -13.85
N LYS A 89 5.92 -5.64 -14.12
CA LYS A 89 6.80 -4.45 -14.24
C LYS A 89 7.26 -3.90 -12.89
N PHE A 90 6.72 -4.41 -11.78
CA PHE A 90 7.11 -4.00 -10.43
C PHE A 90 8.18 -4.92 -9.87
N LYS A 91 9.15 -4.35 -9.14
CA LYS A 91 10.19 -5.09 -8.42
C LYS A 91 9.64 -6.10 -7.41
N GLU A 92 8.49 -5.79 -6.83
CA GLU A 92 7.76 -6.62 -5.86
C GLU A 92 6.25 -6.39 -5.96
N ASN A 93 5.46 -7.23 -5.26
CA ASN A 93 4.03 -7.00 -5.17
C ASN A 93 3.74 -5.78 -4.27
N LEU A 94 3.46 -4.64 -4.89
CA LEU A 94 3.19 -3.38 -4.18
C LEU A 94 2.06 -3.51 -3.15
N ARG A 95 1.05 -4.38 -3.35
CA ARG A 95 0.01 -4.63 -2.34
C ARG A 95 0.61 -5.23 -1.07
N MET A 96 1.45 -6.25 -1.23
CA MET A 96 2.11 -6.91 -0.11
C MET A 96 3.07 -5.96 0.60
N ARG A 97 3.84 -5.18 -0.16
CA ARG A 97 4.76 -4.21 0.41
C ARG A 97 4.01 -3.17 1.26
N LEU A 98 2.94 -2.60 0.71
CA LEU A 98 2.11 -1.61 1.42
C LEU A 98 1.48 -2.19 2.69
N LEU A 99 0.91 -3.40 2.64
CA LEU A 99 0.33 -4.03 3.83
C LEU A 99 1.38 -4.28 4.91
N THR A 100 2.57 -4.75 4.52
CA THR A 100 3.67 -5.02 5.44
C THR A 100 4.17 -3.74 6.11
N ASP A 101 4.44 -2.71 5.32
CA ASP A 101 5.03 -1.46 5.81
C ASP A 101 4.03 -0.66 6.64
N ILE A 102 2.78 -0.55 6.18
CA ILE A 102 1.74 0.13 6.95
C ILE A 102 1.37 -0.66 8.21
N GLY A 103 1.46 -2.00 8.19
CA GLY A 103 1.33 -2.84 9.38
C GLY A 103 2.35 -2.47 10.46
N LYS A 104 3.64 -2.45 10.10
CA LYS A 104 4.71 -2.01 11.00
C LYS A 104 4.50 -0.57 11.49
N LEU A 105 4.05 0.31 10.61
CA LEU A 105 3.78 1.70 10.94
C LEU A 105 2.65 1.84 11.98
N LEU A 106 1.61 1.00 11.87
CA LEU A 106 0.52 0.96 12.84
C LEU A 106 1.02 0.52 14.21
N ASP A 107 1.91 -0.47 14.29
CA ASP A 107 2.52 -0.89 15.55
C ASP A 107 3.29 0.28 16.19
N ILE A 108 4.12 0.99 15.42
CA ILE A 108 4.86 2.18 15.90
C ILE A 108 3.90 3.27 16.39
N LEU A 109 2.81 3.52 15.66
CA LEU A 109 1.81 4.52 16.02
C LEU A 109 1.10 4.17 17.33
N VAL A 110 0.73 2.90 17.51
CA VAL A 110 0.07 2.44 18.74
C VAL A 110 1.01 2.52 19.94
N GLU A 111 2.27 2.11 19.76
CA GLU A 111 3.26 2.08 20.84
C GLU A 111 3.73 3.48 21.25
N ASN A 112 4.01 4.36 20.28
CA ASN A 112 4.75 5.60 20.53
C ASN A 112 3.91 6.87 20.34
N HIS A 113 2.75 6.77 19.66
CA HIS A 113 1.95 7.93 19.25
C HIS A 113 0.45 7.65 19.38
N SER A 114 0.03 7.03 20.48
CA SER A 114 -1.35 6.59 20.72
C SER A 114 -2.41 7.70 20.64
N ASP A 115 -2.00 8.97 20.78
CA ASP A 115 -2.83 10.16 20.65
C ASP A 115 -2.98 10.67 19.19
N ASP A 116 -2.21 10.12 18.25
CA ASP A 116 -2.25 10.46 16.83
C ASP A 116 -3.30 9.65 16.05
N ALA A 117 -4.57 9.85 16.43
CA ALA A 117 -5.70 9.20 15.80
C ALA A 117 -5.83 9.50 14.29
N SER A 118 -5.36 10.66 13.83
CA SER A 118 -5.43 11.07 12.43
C SER A 118 -4.50 10.25 11.55
N SER A 119 -3.25 10.05 11.98
CA SER A 119 -2.30 9.19 11.27
C SER A 119 -2.78 7.74 11.28
N MET A 120 -3.22 7.20 12.43
CA MET A 120 -3.75 5.83 12.50
C MET A 120 -4.94 5.61 11.58
N LYS A 121 -5.89 6.54 11.57
CA LYS A 121 -7.05 6.48 10.67
C LYS A 121 -6.61 6.47 9.21
N THR A 122 -5.58 7.23 8.86
CA THR A 122 -5.08 7.31 7.48
C THR A 122 -4.33 6.04 7.10
N ALA A 123 -3.47 5.53 7.98
CA ALA A 123 -2.79 4.24 7.81
C ALA A 123 -3.80 3.09 7.60
N LEU A 124 -4.84 3.00 8.44
CA LEU A 124 -5.90 2.01 8.27
C LEU A 124 -6.63 2.14 6.92
N LYS A 125 -6.91 3.37 6.46
CA LYS A 125 -7.50 3.59 5.12
C LYS A 125 -6.62 3.06 4.00
N VAL A 126 -5.29 3.16 4.13
CA VAL A 126 -4.35 2.56 3.16
C VAL A 126 -4.52 1.04 3.18
N CYS A 127 -4.45 0.39 4.34
CA CYS A 127 -4.61 -1.06 4.45
C CYS A 127 -5.93 -1.56 3.86
N PHE A 128 -7.06 -0.97 4.27
CA PHE A 128 -8.38 -1.38 3.79
C PHE A 128 -8.53 -1.26 2.27
N ARG A 129 -7.82 -0.31 1.64
CA ARG A 129 -7.91 -0.10 0.19
C ARG A 129 -7.20 -1.18 -0.62
N PHE A 130 -6.23 -1.87 -0.04
CA PHE A 130 -5.49 -2.94 -0.72
C PHE A 130 -5.98 -4.35 -0.39
N LEU A 131 -6.72 -4.50 0.72
CA LEU A 131 -7.41 -5.73 1.07
C LEU A 131 -8.69 -5.95 0.24
N LEU A 132 -9.39 -4.86 -0.13
CA LEU A 132 -10.64 -4.86 -0.90
C LEU A 132 -10.40 -4.59 -2.40
#